data_AF-A0A1D6J826-F1
#
_entry.id   AF-A0A1D6J826-F1
#
_cell.length_a   1.000
_cell.length_b   1.000
_cell.length_c   1.000
_cell.angle_alpha   90.00
_cell.angle_beta   90.00
_cell.angle_gamma   90.00
#
_symmetry.space_group_name_H-M   'P 1'
#
loop_
_entity.id
_entity.type
_entity.pdbx_description
1 polymer ?
#
loop_
_entity_poly.entity_id
_entity_poly.type
_entity_poly.pdbx_seq_one_letter_code
_entity_poly.pdbx_strand_id
1 'polypeptide(L)'
;MEIFDKVNATGVSCSLRTGQEVKEVAFASHLACTIEMVSTEEIYEVAVVDEHDNMKKVADMLEGVHGLSLKSRYGFLLGSVNTRNSEAMDHLLRFAIYYSESHYVTMGLEMPSGYATNDTQFLDLETKHQVLSMYLWLAQHFGEDNFPHVQEAQTMSTNIADLLGQSLAKGCWKPQLRYQFIGQPPE
;
A
#
# COMPACT_ATOMS: atom_id res chain seq x y z
N MET A 1 -16.44 -4.80 0.94
CA MET A 1 -17.90 -4.86 1.19
C MET A 1 -18.70 -4.62 -0.08
N GLU A 2 -18.31 -3.65 -0.92
CA GLU A 2 -19.00 -3.29 -2.17
C GLU A 2 -19.41 -4.47 -3.07
N ILE A 3 -18.52 -5.45 -3.31
CA ILE A 3 -18.83 -6.61 -4.17
C ILE A 3 -19.88 -7.53 -3.53
N PHE A 4 -19.77 -7.83 -2.24
CA PHE A 4 -20.74 -8.64 -1.51
C PHE A 4 -22.15 -8.02 -1.59
N ASP A 5 -22.27 -6.72 -1.34
CA ASP A 5 -23.56 -6.03 -1.38
C ASP A 5 -24.15 -6.01 -2.79
N LYS A 6 -23.33 -5.70 -3.81
CA LYS A 6 -23.77 -5.66 -5.21
C LYS A 6 -24.25 -7.02 -5.71
N VAL A 7 -23.52 -8.09 -5.39
CA VAL A 7 -23.87 -9.45 -5.85
C VAL A 7 -25.15 -9.95 -5.17
N ASN A 8 -25.32 -9.71 -3.87
CA ASN A 8 -26.57 -10.07 -3.20
C ASN A 8 -27.76 -9.21 -3.68
N ALA A 9 -27.53 -7.94 -4.00
CA ALA A 9 -28.57 -7.05 -4.53
C ALA A 9 -29.09 -7.48 -5.92
N THR A 10 -28.29 -8.22 -6.70
CA THR A 10 -28.75 -8.82 -7.98
C THR A 10 -29.45 -10.16 -7.81
N GLY A 11 -29.65 -10.62 -6.56
CA GLY A 11 -30.32 -11.88 -6.23
C GLY A 11 -29.40 -13.11 -6.26
N VAL A 12 -28.09 -12.92 -6.32
CA VAL A 12 -27.11 -14.01 -6.27
C VAL A 12 -26.59 -14.18 -4.84
N SER A 13 -26.84 -15.34 -4.23
CA SER A 13 -26.40 -15.62 -2.85
C SER A 13 -24.87 -15.67 -2.75
N CYS A 14 -24.31 -14.72 -2.00
CA CYS A 14 -22.86 -14.56 -1.82
C CYS A 14 -22.51 -14.37 -0.34
N SER A 15 -21.56 -15.14 0.18
CA SER A 15 -20.97 -14.96 1.53
C SER A 15 -19.85 -13.91 1.51
N LEU A 16 -19.50 -13.35 2.68
CA LEU A 16 -18.37 -12.44 2.88
C LEU A 16 -17.37 -13.03 3.87
N ARG A 17 -16.08 -13.03 3.53
CA ARG A 17 -14.99 -13.35 4.47
C ARG A 17 -13.86 -12.33 4.38
N THR A 18 -13.63 -11.59 5.45
CA THR A 18 -12.51 -10.66 5.59
C THR A 18 -11.83 -10.90 6.94
N GLY A 19 -10.62 -10.37 7.15
CA GLY A 19 -9.93 -10.49 8.44
C GLY A 19 -10.68 -9.83 9.63
N GLN A 20 -11.66 -8.97 9.35
CA GLN A 20 -12.42 -8.22 10.36
C GLN A 20 -13.87 -8.69 10.51
N GLU A 21 -14.45 -9.27 9.45
CA GLU A 21 -15.88 -9.58 9.37
C GLU A 21 -16.12 -10.83 8.52
N VAL A 22 -17.00 -11.70 9.01
CA VAL A 22 -17.49 -12.89 8.32
C VAL A 22 -19.02 -12.89 8.30
N LYS A 23 -19.61 -13.00 7.10
CA LYS A 23 -21.06 -13.17 6.90
C LYS A 23 -21.32 -14.39 6.04
N GLU A 24 -21.92 -15.40 6.65
CA GLU A 24 -22.32 -16.61 5.94
C GLU A 24 -23.78 -16.50 5.49
N VAL A 25 -24.02 -16.72 4.20
CA VAL A 25 -25.35 -16.78 3.61
C VAL A 25 -25.67 -18.24 3.29
N ALA A 26 -26.79 -18.73 3.81
CA ALA A 26 -27.19 -20.12 3.61
C ALA A 26 -27.32 -20.44 2.12
N PHE A 27 -26.73 -21.57 1.70
CA PHE A 27 -26.72 -22.03 0.31
C PHE A 27 -26.06 -21.07 -0.69
N ALA A 28 -25.22 -20.14 -0.23
CA ALA A 28 -24.43 -19.31 -1.12
C ALA A 28 -23.44 -20.16 -1.92
N SER A 29 -23.40 -19.91 -3.23
CA SER A 29 -22.43 -20.52 -4.16
C SER A 29 -21.29 -19.56 -4.52
N HIS A 30 -21.36 -18.31 -4.05
CA HIS A 30 -20.37 -17.27 -4.31
C HIS A 30 -19.74 -16.81 -3.00
N LEU A 31 -18.48 -16.41 -3.06
CA LEU A 31 -17.73 -15.85 -1.93
C LEU A 31 -17.05 -14.56 -2.38
N ALA A 32 -17.35 -13.46 -1.69
CA ALA A 32 -16.53 -12.26 -1.71
C ALA A 32 -15.56 -12.34 -0.52
N CYS A 33 -14.26 -12.30 -0.77
CA CYS A 33 -13.28 -12.34 0.30
C CYS A 33 -12.06 -11.47 0.02
N THR A 34 -11.34 -11.12 1.08
CA THR A 34 -9.99 -10.59 0.95
C THR A 34 -9.00 -11.73 0.67
N ILE A 35 -7.89 -11.44 -0.01
CA ILE A 35 -6.97 -12.46 -0.52
C ILE A 35 -6.40 -13.34 0.61
N GLU A 36 -6.21 -12.78 1.80
CA GLU A 36 -5.70 -13.47 2.98
C GLU A 36 -6.71 -14.42 3.63
N MET A 37 -8.00 -14.33 3.26
CA MET A 37 -9.08 -15.15 3.81
C MET A 37 -9.63 -16.19 2.82
N VAL A 38 -9.09 -16.25 1.60
CA VAL A 38 -9.54 -17.22 0.58
C VAL A 38 -9.16 -18.64 1.00
N SER A 39 -10.09 -19.59 0.84
CA SER A 39 -9.79 -21.01 1.04
C SER A 39 -9.03 -21.55 -0.17
N THR A 40 -7.92 -22.25 0.08
CA THR A 40 -7.16 -22.96 -0.96
C THR A 40 -7.63 -24.41 -1.16
N GLU A 41 -8.57 -24.88 -0.35
CA GLU A 41 -9.12 -26.23 -0.42
C GLU A 41 -10.45 -26.28 -1.17
N GLU A 42 -11.20 -25.17 -1.15
CA GLU A 42 -12.46 -25.05 -1.87
C GLU A 42 -12.20 -24.82 -3.36
N ILE A 43 -12.92 -25.56 -4.22
CA ILE A 43 -12.82 -25.45 -5.67
C ILE A 43 -13.88 -24.48 -6.17
N TYR A 44 -13.44 -23.44 -6.87
CA TYR A 44 -14.28 -22.45 -7.51
C TYR A 44 -14.19 -22.60 -9.03
N GLU A 45 -15.33 -22.49 -9.74
CA GLU A 45 -15.34 -22.51 -11.20
C GLU A 45 -14.65 -21.28 -11.81
N VAL A 46 -14.83 -20.12 -11.17
CA VAL A 46 -14.24 -18.85 -11.56
C VAL A 46 -13.81 -18.10 -10.30
N ALA A 47 -12.60 -17.54 -10.34
CA ALA A 47 -12.09 -16.62 -9.32
C ALA A 47 -11.74 -15.28 -9.99
N VAL A 48 -12.11 -14.17 -9.34
CA VAL A 48 -11.76 -12.81 -9.77
C VAL A 48 -10.86 -12.20 -8.72
N VAL A 49 -9.66 -11.79 -9.13
CA VAL A 49 -8.69 -11.11 -8.27
C VAL A 49 -8.64 -9.64 -8.64
N ASP A 50 -9.11 -8.79 -7.74
CA ASP A 50 -9.09 -7.34 -7.92
C ASP A 50 -7.74 -6.73 -7.46
N GLU A 51 -7.46 -5.51 -7.90
CA GLU A 51 -6.27 -4.71 -7.52
C GLU A 51 -4.91 -5.38 -7.77
N HIS A 52 -4.86 -6.34 -8.70
CA HIS A 52 -3.66 -7.13 -8.97
C HIS A 52 -2.51 -6.34 -9.63
N ASP A 53 -2.78 -5.20 -10.27
CA ASP A 53 -1.77 -4.44 -11.01
C ASP A 53 -0.59 -4.00 -10.12
N ASN A 54 -0.87 -3.57 -8.89
CA ASN A 54 0.18 -3.17 -7.95
C ASN A 54 1.01 -4.38 -7.50
N MET A 55 0.32 -5.45 -7.10
CA MET A 55 0.97 -6.70 -6.69
C MET A 55 1.83 -7.27 -7.81
N LYS A 56 1.35 -7.26 -9.06
CA LYS A 56 2.10 -7.76 -10.21
C LYS A 56 3.37 -6.96 -10.45
N LYS A 57 3.31 -5.62 -10.42
CA LYS A 57 4.51 -4.77 -10.57
C LYS A 57 5.55 -5.04 -9.50
N VAL A 58 5.13 -5.19 -8.26
CA VAL A 58 6.03 -5.52 -7.15
C VAL A 58 6.57 -6.94 -7.32
N ALA A 59 5.75 -7.90 -7.76
CA ALA A 59 6.16 -9.28 -7.99
C ALA A 59 7.25 -9.35 -9.08
N ASP A 60 7.00 -8.73 -10.23
CA ASP A 60 7.93 -8.65 -11.35
C ASP A 60 9.27 -8.02 -10.91
N MET A 61 9.23 -6.98 -10.09
CA MET A 61 10.44 -6.36 -9.50
C MET A 61 11.19 -7.32 -8.57
N LEU A 62 10.46 -8.06 -7.72
CA LEU A 62 11.06 -8.99 -6.75
C LEU A 62 11.61 -10.25 -7.41
N GLU A 63 11.22 -10.62 -8.63
CA GLU A 63 11.80 -11.76 -9.37
C GLU A 63 13.33 -11.67 -9.47
N GLY A 64 13.86 -10.45 -9.62
CA GLY A 64 15.30 -10.18 -9.68
C GLY A 64 16.03 -10.32 -8.33
N VAL A 65 15.32 -10.43 -7.21
CA VAL A 65 15.94 -10.57 -5.89
C VAL A 65 16.08 -12.06 -5.56
N HIS A 66 17.31 -12.56 -5.58
CA HIS A 66 17.61 -13.94 -5.18
C HIS A 66 17.64 -14.08 -3.65
N GLY A 67 17.43 -15.29 -3.13
CA GLY A 67 17.49 -15.54 -1.68
C GLY A 67 16.19 -15.28 -0.89
N LEU A 68 15.17 -14.64 -1.48
CA LEU A 68 13.87 -14.50 -0.85
C LEU A 68 13.02 -15.77 -0.94
N SER A 69 12.57 -16.26 0.22
CA SER A 69 11.56 -17.31 0.31
C SER A 69 10.22 -16.86 -0.28
N LEU A 70 9.36 -17.79 -0.71
CA LEU A 70 8.02 -17.46 -1.20
C LEU A 70 7.19 -16.72 -0.15
N LYS A 71 7.31 -17.11 1.13
CA LYS A 71 6.68 -16.41 2.26
C LYS A 71 7.16 -14.96 2.34
N SER A 72 8.45 -14.72 2.18
CA SER A 72 9.01 -13.37 2.22
C SER A 72 8.59 -12.54 1.02
N ARG A 73 8.61 -13.11 -0.19
CA ARG A 73 8.10 -12.45 -1.41
C ARG A 73 6.65 -12.00 -1.21
N TYR A 74 5.81 -12.88 -0.67
CA TYR A 74 4.43 -12.54 -0.36
C TYR A 74 4.31 -11.43 0.69
N GLY A 75 5.12 -11.45 1.75
CA GLY A 75 5.13 -10.36 2.73
C GLY A 75 5.52 -9.01 2.10
N PHE A 76 6.53 -8.96 1.23
CA PHE A 76 6.90 -7.73 0.52
C PHE A 76 5.83 -7.25 -0.47
N LEU A 77 5.09 -8.18 -1.09
CA LEU A 77 3.95 -7.86 -1.96
C LEU A 77 2.81 -7.14 -1.23
N LEU A 78 2.59 -7.51 0.04
CA LEU A 78 1.58 -6.89 0.89
C LEU A 78 2.05 -5.58 1.56
N GLY A 79 3.34 -5.26 1.48
CA GLY A 79 3.86 -3.99 1.97
C GLY A 79 3.17 -2.81 1.32
N SER A 80 2.82 -1.79 2.11
CA SER A 80 2.09 -0.62 1.62
C SER A 80 2.98 0.23 0.70
N VAL A 81 2.91 0.00 -0.62
CA VAL A 81 3.67 0.79 -1.60
C VAL A 81 2.77 1.37 -2.68
N ASN A 82 2.99 2.64 -2.99
CA ASN A 82 2.40 3.30 -4.14
C ASN A 82 3.31 3.03 -5.32
N THR A 83 2.91 2.09 -6.17
CA THR A 83 3.71 1.66 -7.34
C THR A 83 3.90 2.75 -8.40
N ARG A 84 3.22 3.91 -8.28
CA ARG A 84 3.44 5.08 -9.13
C ARG A 84 4.62 5.93 -8.67
N ASN A 85 5.06 5.78 -7.43
CA ASN A 85 6.19 6.50 -6.88
C ASN A 85 7.47 5.67 -7.06
N SER A 86 8.31 6.08 -8.02
CA SER A 86 9.56 5.36 -8.34
C SER A 86 10.54 5.34 -7.18
N GLU A 87 10.58 6.38 -6.35
CA GLU A 87 11.47 6.44 -5.18
C GLU A 87 11.01 5.47 -4.09
N ALA A 88 9.70 5.36 -3.85
CA ALA A 88 9.17 4.36 -2.91
C ALA A 88 9.44 2.93 -3.39
N MET A 89 9.30 2.67 -4.70
CA MET A 89 9.62 1.37 -5.30
C MET A 89 11.11 1.02 -5.19
N ASP A 90 12.01 1.99 -5.39
CA ASP A 90 13.44 1.80 -5.23
C ASP A 90 13.82 1.44 -3.78
N HIS A 91 13.21 2.10 -2.78
CA HIS A 91 13.39 1.72 -1.38
C HIS A 91 12.86 0.32 -1.08
N LEU A 92 11.68 -0.05 -1.62
CA LEU A 92 11.14 -1.41 -1.46
C LEU A 92 12.11 -2.47 -2.00
N LEU A 93 12.68 -2.23 -3.19
CA LEU A 93 13.69 -3.12 -3.77
C LEU A 93 14.93 -3.23 -2.88
N ARG A 94 15.47 -2.11 -2.39
CA ARG A 94 16.63 -2.12 -1.48
C ARG A 94 16.33 -2.88 -0.18
N PHE A 95 15.15 -2.69 0.40
CA PHE A 95 14.74 -3.42 1.59
C PHE A 95 14.68 -4.93 1.33
N ALA A 96 14.12 -5.34 0.19
CA ALA A 96 14.06 -6.73 -0.24
C ALA A 96 15.45 -7.34 -0.42
N ILE A 97 16.38 -6.61 -1.06
CA ILE A 97 17.78 -7.04 -1.24
C ILE A 97 18.46 -7.21 0.11
N TYR A 98 18.45 -6.19 0.96
CA TYR A 98 19.10 -6.25 2.28
C TYR A 98 18.52 -7.35 3.16
N TYR A 99 17.19 -7.51 3.14
CA TYR A 99 16.55 -8.59 3.87
C TYR A 99 17.03 -9.96 3.37
N SER A 100 17.15 -10.14 2.04
CA SER A 100 17.59 -11.40 1.44
C SER A 100 19.06 -11.76 1.73
N GLU A 101 19.93 -10.76 1.81
CA GLU A 101 21.38 -10.96 1.92
C GLU A 101 21.86 -11.05 3.37
N SER A 102 21.37 -10.16 4.23
CA SER A 102 21.92 -9.97 5.59
C SER A 102 20.88 -10.00 6.69
N HIS A 103 19.57 -10.00 6.34
CA HIS A 103 18.48 -9.79 7.30
C HIS A 103 18.69 -8.51 8.13
N TYR A 104 19.32 -7.48 7.55
CA TYR A 104 19.60 -6.21 8.20
C TYR A 104 19.17 -5.06 7.29
N VAL A 105 17.97 -4.55 7.52
CA VAL A 105 17.34 -3.56 6.64
C VAL A 105 17.51 -2.16 7.23
N THR A 106 18.30 -1.33 6.56
CA THR A 106 18.46 0.09 6.90
C THR A 106 17.40 0.93 6.18
N MET A 107 16.98 2.05 6.79
CA MET A 107 15.98 2.93 6.16
C MET A 107 16.53 3.67 4.94
N GLY A 108 17.79 4.13 5.01
CA GLY A 108 18.42 4.88 3.93
C GLY A 108 17.82 6.26 3.65
N LEU A 109 17.09 6.85 4.62
CA LEU A 109 16.40 8.13 4.47
C LEU A 109 17.15 9.27 5.17
N GLU A 110 17.13 10.44 4.53
CA GLU A 110 17.62 11.69 5.12
C GLU A 110 16.51 12.43 5.87
N MET A 111 16.88 13.06 6.99
CA MET A 111 15.97 13.88 7.78
C MET A 111 15.54 15.14 7.01
N PRO A 112 14.23 15.40 6.85
CA PRO A 112 13.78 16.64 6.25
C PRO A 112 14.05 17.85 7.14
N SER A 113 14.39 18.98 6.52
CA SER A 113 14.84 20.20 7.20
C SER A 113 13.74 21.20 7.53
N GLY A 114 12.49 20.97 7.08
CA GLY A 114 11.37 21.87 7.34
C GLY A 114 10.07 21.48 6.62
N TYR A 115 9.04 22.32 6.78
CA TYR A 115 7.75 22.14 6.10
C TYR A 115 7.87 22.49 4.62
N ALA A 116 7.04 21.88 3.79
CA ALA A 116 7.01 22.12 2.37
C ALA A 116 6.38 23.48 2.03
N THR A 117 7.01 24.16 1.08
CA THR A 117 6.56 25.46 0.54
C THR A 117 6.07 25.36 -0.90
N ASN A 118 6.18 24.20 -1.52
CA ASN A 118 5.77 23.90 -2.89
C ASN A 118 5.43 22.41 -3.05
N ASP A 119 4.77 22.06 -4.16
CA ASP A 119 4.30 20.71 -4.44
C ASP A 119 5.42 19.67 -4.47
N THR A 120 6.62 20.03 -4.95
CA THR A 120 7.77 19.10 -5.00
C THR A 120 8.26 18.73 -3.60
N GLN A 121 8.42 19.72 -2.72
CA GLN A 121 8.79 19.47 -1.33
C GLN A 121 7.68 18.72 -0.58
N PHE A 122 6.42 18.97 -0.93
CA PHE A 122 5.30 18.27 -0.31
C PHE A 122 5.28 16.80 -0.71
N LEU A 123 5.44 16.52 -2.00
CA LEU A 123 5.55 15.16 -2.53
C LEU A 123 6.76 14.42 -1.95
N ASP A 124 7.88 15.11 -1.73
CA ASP A 124 9.07 14.55 -1.07
C ASP A 124 8.75 14.12 0.38
N LEU A 125 8.09 14.99 1.16
CA LEU A 125 7.64 14.65 2.52
C LEU A 125 6.66 13.47 2.52
N GLU A 126 5.69 13.44 1.61
CA GLU A 126 4.75 12.32 1.46
C GLU A 126 5.47 11.01 1.11
N THR A 127 6.44 11.08 0.19
CA THR A 127 7.25 9.93 -0.23
C THR A 127 8.04 9.36 0.94
N LYS A 128 8.75 10.22 1.69
CA LYS A 128 9.50 9.81 2.88
C LYS A 128 8.58 9.19 3.94
N HIS A 129 7.43 9.82 4.21
CA HIS A 129 6.44 9.27 5.15
C HIS A 129 5.94 7.88 4.71
N GLN A 130 5.69 7.71 3.42
CA GLN A 130 5.28 6.43 2.86
C GLN A 130 6.37 5.36 3.02
N VAL A 131 7.63 5.67 2.70
CA VAL A 131 8.75 4.74 2.86
C VAL A 131 8.92 4.33 4.32
N LEU A 132 8.77 5.27 5.28
CA LEU A 132 8.80 4.97 6.70
C LEU A 132 7.65 4.05 7.13
N SER A 133 6.43 4.31 6.63
CA SER A 133 5.27 3.47 6.91
C SER A 133 5.48 2.04 6.41
N MET A 134 6.07 1.90 5.21
CA MET A 134 6.47 0.62 4.64
C MET A 134 7.55 -0.08 5.47
N TYR A 135 8.60 0.64 5.88
CA TYR A 135 9.66 0.11 6.74
C TYR A 135 9.11 -0.45 8.06
N LEU A 136 8.25 0.33 8.73
CA LEU A 136 7.60 -0.06 9.99
C LEU A 136 6.67 -1.26 9.82
N TRP A 137 5.89 -1.29 8.74
CA TRP A 137 5.04 -2.43 8.44
C TRP A 137 5.87 -3.70 8.23
N LEU A 138 6.96 -3.61 7.46
CA LEU A 138 7.85 -4.74 7.23
C LEU A 138 8.51 -5.21 8.52
N ALA A 139 8.97 -4.31 9.39
CA ALA A 139 9.54 -4.66 10.69
C ALA A 139 8.57 -5.50 11.55
N GLN A 140 7.28 -5.13 11.56
CA GLN A 140 6.25 -5.88 12.30
C GLN A 140 6.00 -7.29 11.74
N HIS A 141 6.16 -7.49 10.43
CA HIS A 141 5.85 -8.76 9.76
C HIS A 141 7.08 -9.69 9.60
N PHE A 142 8.27 -9.11 9.58
CA PHE A 142 9.55 -9.80 9.36
C PHE A 142 10.44 -9.87 10.61
N GLY A 143 9.98 -9.33 11.73
CA GLY A 143 10.70 -9.30 13.01
C GLY A 143 11.55 -8.05 13.15
N GLU A 144 11.35 -7.31 14.25
CA GLU A 144 12.03 -6.03 14.50
C GLU A 144 13.55 -6.17 14.61
N ASP A 145 14.07 -7.35 14.98
CA ASP A 145 15.51 -7.62 15.03
C ASP A 145 16.20 -7.43 13.68
N ASN A 146 15.47 -7.63 12.57
CA ASN A 146 15.98 -7.43 11.22
C ASN A 146 15.91 -5.96 10.76
N PHE A 147 15.28 -5.09 11.56
CA PHE A 147 14.97 -3.70 11.26
C PHE A 147 15.43 -2.80 12.43
N PRO A 148 16.74 -2.52 12.54
CA PRO A 148 17.35 -1.89 13.71
C PRO A 148 16.90 -0.44 13.97
N HIS A 149 16.24 0.21 13.00
CA HIS A 149 15.88 1.62 13.08
C HIS A 149 14.39 1.87 13.39
N VAL A 150 13.65 0.90 13.93
CA VAL A 150 12.20 1.05 14.19
C VAL A 150 11.86 2.30 15.01
N GLN A 151 12.59 2.56 16.10
CA GLN A 151 12.31 3.73 16.96
C GLN A 151 12.62 5.06 16.25
N GLU A 152 13.70 5.09 15.48
CA GLU A 152 14.09 6.24 14.66
C GLU A 152 13.03 6.50 13.57
N ALA A 153 12.57 5.43 12.91
CA ALA A 153 11.54 5.47 11.89
C ALA A 153 10.20 6.03 12.42
N GLN A 154 9.78 5.59 13.61
CA GLN A 154 8.56 6.10 14.27
C GLN A 154 8.66 7.59 14.59
N THR A 155 9.81 8.01 15.13
CA THR A 155 10.07 9.41 15.46
C THR A 155 10.06 10.26 14.20
N MET A 156 10.76 9.82 13.16
CA MET A 156 10.82 10.50 11.87
C MET A 156 9.43 10.57 11.21
N SER A 157 8.65 9.49 11.28
CA SER A 157 7.29 9.44 10.71
C SER A 157 6.37 10.47 11.37
N THR A 158 6.41 10.55 12.71
CA THR A 158 5.65 11.55 13.48
C THR A 158 6.06 12.97 13.09
N ASN A 159 7.38 13.23 13.03
CA ASN A 159 7.89 14.54 12.63
C ASN A 159 7.44 14.93 11.21
N ILE A 160 7.50 14.00 10.26
CA ILE A 160 7.07 14.27 8.89
C ILE A 160 5.56 14.51 8.81
N ALA A 161 4.75 13.76 9.57
CA ALA A 161 3.31 14.00 9.65
C ALA A 161 3.00 15.42 10.15
N ASP A 162 3.73 15.90 11.16
CA ASP A 162 3.61 17.28 11.65
C ASP A 162 4.05 18.31 10.58
N LEU A 163 5.13 18.04 9.85
CA LEU A 163 5.59 18.90 8.76
C LEU A 163 4.58 18.96 7.61
N LEU A 164 3.96 17.83 7.23
CA LEU A 164 2.88 17.77 6.24
C LEU A 164 1.68 18.59 6.72
N GLY A 165 1.27 18.45 7.99
CA GLY A 165 0.21 19.24 8.58
C GLY A 165 0.49 20.75 8.55
N GLN A 166 1.72 21.16 8.88
CA GLN A 166 2.14 22.56 8.79
C GLN A 166 2.17 23.08 7.35
N SER A 167 2.61 22.24 6.41
CA SER A 167 2.63 22.57 4.99
C SER A 167 1.21 22.84 4.49
N LEU A 168 0.25 21.99 4.87
CA LEU A 168 -1.16 22.17 4.54
C LEU A 168 -1.74 23.46 5.15
N ALA A 169 -1.41 23.76 6.40
CA ALA A 169 -1.92 24.95 7.09
C ALA A 169 -1.33 26.27 6.57
N LYS A 170 -0.05 26.27 6.15
CA LYS A 170 0.69 27.49 5.74
C LYS A 170 0.79 27.67 4.22
N GLY A 171 0.56 26.60 3.45
CA GLY A 171 0.62 26.65 2.01
C GLY A 171 -0.50 27.50 1.43
N CYS A 172 -0.17 28.41 0.52
CA CYS A 172 -1.13 29.07 -0.35
C CYS A 172 -1.60 28.08 -1.42
N TRP A 173 -2.33 27.04 -1.02
CA TRP A 173 -2.90 26.05 -1.93
C TRP A 173 -3.98 26.73 -2.75
N LYS A 174 -3.63 27.23 -3.93
CA LYS A 174 -4.66 27.67 -4.87
C LYS A 174 -5.42 26.42 -5.31
N PRO A 175 -6.72 26.27 -5.00
CA PRO A 175 -7.50 25.25 -5.68
C PRO A 175 -7.45 25.60 -7.16
N GLN A 176 -6.74 24.81 -7.95
CA GLN A 176 -6.84 24.92 -9.40
C GLN A 176 -8.31 24.67 -9.73
N LEU A 177 -8.99 25.72 -10.20
CA LEU A 177 -10.37 25.64 -10.65
C LEU A 177 -10.46 24.59 -11.77
N ARG A 178 -10.80 23.35 -11.42
CA ARG A 178 -11.27 22.33 -12.36
C ARG A 178 -12.71 22.68 -12.79
N TYR A 179 -12.88 23.83 -13.43
CA TYR A 179 -14.12 24.22 -14.11
C TYR A 179 -13.77 25.13 -15.29
N GLN A 180 -13.21 24.56 -16.34
CA GLN A 180 -13.28 25.14 -17.68
C GLN A 180 -13.39 24.01 -18.71
N PHE A 181 -14.52 23.30 -18.71
CA PHE A 181 -15.10 22.66 -19.91
C PHE A 181 -16.55 22.27 -19.57
N ILE A 182 -17.42 23.27 -19.40
CA ILE A 182 -18.86 23.10 -19.61
C ILE A 182 -19.20 23.98 -20.81
N GLY A 183 -19.78 23.34 -21.82
CA GLY A 183 -19.78 23.76 -23.22
C GLY A 183 -20.43 25.10 -23.53
N GLN A 184 -19.97 25.70 -24.62
CA GLN A 184 -20.75 26.67 -25.37
C GLN A 184 -21.95 25.97 -26.00
N PRO A 185 -23.16 26.56 -25.95
CA PRO A 185 -24.30 26.07 -26.71
C PRO A 185 -24.11 26.39 -28.21
N PRO A 186 -24.60 25.54 -29.14
CA PRO A 186 -24.56 25.84 -30.56
C PRO A 186 -25.56 26.96 -30.91
N GLU A 187 -25.15 27.83 -31.83
CA GLU A 187 -26.04 28.76 -32.57
C GLU A 187 -26.92 28.01 -33.58
#